data_AF-A0AAU9AEX8-F1
#
_entry.id   AF-A0AAU9AEX8-F1
#
_cell.length_a   1.000
_cell.length_b   1.000
_cell.length_c   1.000
_cell.angle_alpha   90.00
_cell.angle_beta   90.00
_cell.angle_gamma   90.00
#
_symmetry.space_group_name_H-M   'P 1'
#
loop_
_entity.id
_entity.type
_entity.pdbx_description
1 polymer ?
#
loop_
_entity_poly.entity_id
_entity_poly.type
_entity_poly.pdbx_seq_one_letter_code
_entity_poly.pdbx_strand_id
1 'polypeptide(L)'
;MSPLQGLLDVLAADGGATWSAFERVAGVQWRDPAPQDNPDSTSSEDARCRAGTLLLSGFGTVEVPDGKLGAQAGTRQANEGEVGATLNGDGERVHSLVLLKFYASENYQDVLQRQFGAGVSVRPIAGQCELDFGTTAENTQANQFFELRLTDTKIVYAEGYVDDGGNQGPGTTTYQFTLIKPVQKIASMRCKEL
;
A
#
# COMPACT_ATOMS: atom_id res chain seq x y z
N MET A 1 3.13 17.10 -7.03
CA MET A 1 3.60 15.76 -6.65
C MET A 1 2.64 15.23 -5.61
N SER A 2 2.11 14.01 -5.76
CA SER A 2 1.18 13.44 -4.78
C SER A 2 1.91 13.00 -3.50
N PRO A 3 1.21 12.82 -2.37
CA PRO A 3 1.82 12.28 -1.16
C PRO A 3 2.44 10.88 -1.37
N LEU A 4 1.77 10.00 -2.13
CA LEU A 4 2.32 8.68 -2.45
C LEU A 4 3.62 8.79 -3.24
N GLN A 5 3.66 9.63 -4.28
CA GLN A 5 4.90 9.82 -5.05
C GLN A 5 6.05 10.30 -4.15
N GLY A 6 5.77 11.26 -3.25
CA GLY A 6 6.77 11.75 -2.30
C GLY A 6 7.29 10.66 -1.35
N LEU A 7 6.42 9.77 -0.86
CA LEU A 7 6.83 8.63 -0.03
C LEU A 7 7.74 7.66 -0.82
N LEU A 8 7.36 7.31 -2.06
CA LEU A 8 8.13 6.38 -2.87
C LEU A 8 9.46 6.98 -3.34
N ASP A 9 9.52 8.29 -3.59
CA ASP A 9 10.76 9.00 -3.93
C ASP A 9 11.79 8.97 -2.79
N VAL A 10 11.32 9.02 -1.54
CA VAL A 10 12.14 8.86 -0.33
C VAL A 10 12.53 7.40 -0.13
N LEU A 11 11.58 6.47 -0.30
CA LEU A 11 11.84 5.03 -0.17
C LEU A 11 12.94 4.57 -1.15
N ALA A 12 12.90 5.06 -2.39
CA ALA A 12 13.86 4.72 -3.44
C ALA A 12 15.09 5.66 -3.49
N ALA A 13 15.39 6.40 -2.43
CA ALA A 13 16.55 7.30 -2.41
C ALA A 13 17.89 6.55 -2.25
N ASP A 14 18.90 6.98 -3.03
CA ASP A 14 20.27 6.48 -2.91
C ASP A 14 20.83 6.78 -1.50
N GLY A 15 21.35 5.76 -0.82
CA GLY A 15 21.86 5.86 0.55
C GLY A 15 20.90 5.36 1.65
N GLY A 16 19.65 5.02 1.28
CA GLY A 16 18.68 4.36 2.15
C GLY A 16 17.63 5.31 2.74
N ALA A 17 16.42 4.78 2.95
CA ALA A 17 15.26 5.52 3.42
C ALA A 17 15.21 5.54 4.96
N THR A 18 16.01 6.39 5.60
CA THR A 18 15.98 6.54 7.07
C THR A 18 14.61 7.03 7.53
N TRP A 19 14.20 6.64 8.75
CA TRP A 19 12.89 7.00 9.30
C TRP A 19 12.61 8.51 9.31
N SER A 20 13.61 9.33 9.60
CA SER A 20 13.46 10.79 9.67
C SER A 20 13.26 11.44 8.29
N ALA A 21 13.66 10.77 7.20
CA ALA A 21 13.44 11.28 5.85
C ALA A 21 11.94 11.37 5.50
N PHE A 22 11.12 10.50 6.08
CA PHE A 22 9.67 10.44 5.86
C PHE A 22 8.87 11.52 6.61
N GLU A 23 9.47 12.19 7.61
CA GLU A 23 8.79 13.23 8.39
C GLU A 23 8.38 14.44 7.56
N ARG A 24 9.10 14.70 6.47
CA ARG A 24 8.95 15.91 5.64
C ARG A 24 8.12 15.68 4.39
N VAL A 25 7.57 14.49 4.19
CA VAL A 25 6.77 14.19 3.01
C VAL A 25 5.42 14.92 3.11
N ALA A 26 5.19 15.85 2.20
CA ALA A 26 4.00 16.70 2.21
C ALA A 26 2.72 15.88 1.99
N GLY A 27 1.68 16.20 2.76
CA GLY A 27 0.35 15.57 2.65
C GLY A 27 0.22 14.21 3.34
N VAL A 28 1.24 13.79 4.10
CA VAL A 28 1.17 12.63 4.99
C VAL A 28 0.98 13.10 6.44
N GLN A 29 0.02 12.51 7.13
CA GLN A 29 -0.25 12.80 8.54
C GLN A 29 0.14 11.59 9.37
N TRP A 30 1.30 11.66 10.03
CA TRP A 30 1.76 10.59 10.92
C TRP A 30 0.93 10.58 12.20
N ARG A 31 0.29 9.44 12.48
CA ARG A 31 -0.41 9.20 13.75
C ARG A 31 0.59 8.87 14.84
N ASP A 32 1.59 8.05 14.50
CA ASP A 32 2.64 7.68 15.44
C ASP A 32 3.79 8.72 15.38
N PRO A 33 4.24 9.23 16.53
CA PRO A 33 5.26 10.28 16.57
C PRO A 33 6.65 9.79 16.15
N ALA A 34 6.91 8.49 16.30
CA ALA A 34 8.17 7.83 15.96
C ALA A 34 7.89 6.37 15.57
N PRO A 35 8.85 5.66 14.95
CA PRO A 35 8.73 4.22 14.68
C PRO A 35 8.55 3.44 15.99
N GLN A 36 7.66 2.46 16.00
CA GLN A 36 7.31 1.59 17.12
C GLN A 36 7.63 0.13 16.79
N ASP A 37 7.61 -0.76 17.78
CA ASP A 37 7.72 -2.21 17.51
C ASP A 37 6.56 -2.66 16.64
N ASN A 38 6.85 -3.51 15.65
CA ASN A 38 5.85 -4.10 14.79
C ASN A 38 5.41 -5.46 15.37
N PRO A 39 4.24 -5.57 16.04
CA PRO A 39 3.81 -6.83 16.63
C PRO A 39 3.40 -7.87 15.57
N ASP A 40 3.14 -7.43 14.34
CA ASP A 40 2.64 -8.28 13.25
C ASP A 40 3.78 -8.92 12.45
N SER A 41 5.04 -8.65 12.79
CA SER A 41 6.21 -9.19 12.11
C SER A 41 7.19 -9.86 13.08
N THR A 42 7.72 -11.00 12.64
CA THR A 42 8.85 -11.68 13.29
C THR A 42 10.17 -11.47 12.53
N SER A 43 10.13 -10.77 11.38
CA SER A 43 11.31 -10.45 10.57
C SER A 43 12.05 -9.26 11.17
N SER A 44 13.39 -9.35 11.24
CA SER A 44 14.23 -8.21 11.64
C SER A 44 14.14 -7.04 10.67
N GLU A 45 13.82 -7.29 9.40
CA GLU A 45 13.68 -6.26 8.36
C GLU A 45 12.37 -5.47 8.48
N ASP A 46 11.35 -6.00 9.17
CA ASP A 46 10.07 -5.31 9.39
C ASP A 46 9.76 -5.17 10.88
N ALA A 47 10.80 -5.21 11.73
CA ALA A 47 10.68 -5.20 13.19
C ALA A 47 10.09 -3.90 13.75
N ARG A 48 10.13 -2.82 12.98
CA ARG A 48 9.60 -1.50 13.34
C ARG A 48 8.56 -1.05 12.33
N CYS A 49 7.52 -0.38 12.81
CA CYS A 49 6.50 0.21 11.96
C CYS A 49 6.17 1.64 12.39
N ARG A 50 5.61 2.43 11.47
CA ARG A 50 5.06 3.76 11.77
C ARG A 50 3.81 3.98 10.95
N ALA A 51 2.70 4.30 11.59
CA ALA A 51 1.46 4.53 10.91
C ALA A 51 1.11 6.02 10.77
N GLY A 52 0.41 6.31 9.68
CA GLY A 52 -0.14 7.60 9.34
C GLY A 52 -1.29 7.46 8.35
N THR A 53 -1.66 8.58 7.74
CA THR A 53 -2.66 8.63 6.67
C THR A 53 -2.20 9.55 5.56
N LEU A 54 -2.73 9.33 4.36
CA LEU A 54 -2.56 10.24 3.22
C LEU A 54 -3.81 10.23 2.34
N LEU A 55 -3.89 11.20 1.44
CA LEU A 55 -4.96 11.31 0.46
C LEU A 55 -4.47 10.94 -0.94
N LEU A 56 -5.05 9.88 -1.51
CA LEU A 56 -4.87 9.53 -2.91
C LEU A 56 -5.67 10.48 -3.83
N SER A 57 -5.08 10.76 -4.99
CA SER A 57 -5.68 11.61 -6.02
C SER A 57 -6.70 10.84 -6.85
N GLY A 58 -7.71 11.55 -7.38
CA GLY A 58 -8.72 10.99 -8.28
C GLY A 58 -9.96 10.41 -7.59
N PHE A 59 -10.15 10.72 -6.30
CA PHE A 59 -11.27 10.26 -5.50
C PHE A 59 -12.15 11.40 -4.99
N GLY A 60 -13.42 11.10 -4.74
CA GLY A 60 -14.42 12.03 -4.25
C GLY A 60 -14.90 11.72 -2.84
N THR A 61 -15.86 12.51 -2.38
CA THR A 61 -16.54 12.30 -1.10
C THR A 61 -17.59 11.19 -1.24
N VAL A 62 -17.59 10.28 -0.28
CA VAL A 62 -18.50 9.13 -0.17
C VAL A 62 -19.04 9.02 1.25
N GLU A 63 -20.18 8.35 1.38
CA GLU A 63 -20.81 8.09 2.66
C GLU A 63 -20.27 6.78 3.27
N VAL A 64 -19.70 6.85 4.47
CA VAL A 64 -19.11 5.71 5.19
C VAL A 64 -19.74 5.56 6.57
N PRO A 65 -19.69 4.38 7.20
CA PRO A 65 -20.13 4.21 8.59
C PRO A 65 -19.41 5.19 9.54
N ASP A 66 -20.16 5.78 10.46
CA ASP A 66 -19.61 6.75 11.42
C ASP A 66 -18.90 6.10 12.62
N GLY A 67 -18.85 4.76 12.66
CA GLY A 67 -18.21 3.97 13.71
C GLY A 67 -19.07 3.78 14.96
N LYS A 68 -20.28 4.33 15.02
CA LYS A 68 -21.21 4.09 16.13
C LYS A 68 -21.95 2.78 15.92
N LEU A 69 -22.31 2.13 17.04
CA LEU A 69 -22.98 0.84 17.06
C LEU A 69 -24.44 0.97 17.53
N GLY A 70 -25.28 0.02 17.12
CA GLY A 70 -26.67 -0.09 17.57
C GLY A 70 -27.57 1.02 17.02
N ALA A 71 -28.55 1.47 17.82
CA ALA A 71 -29.54 2.47 17.40
C ALA A 71 -28.95 3.86 17.07
N GLN A 72 -27.66 4.08 17.37
CA GLN A 72 -26.93 5.30 17.04
C GLN A 72 -26.04 5.13 15.80
N ALA A 73 -26.02 3.95 15.19
CA ALA A 73 -25.29 3.72 13.96
C ALA A 73 -25.81 4.67 12.88
N GLY A 74 -24.89 5.40 12.27
CA GLY A 74 -25.19 6.31 11.19
C GLY A 74 -24.05 6.32 10.19
N THR A 75 -24.06 7.34 9.35
CA THR A 75 -23.05 7.54 8.34
C THR A 75 -22.44 8.93 8.44
N ARG A 76 -21.23 9.05 7.92
CA ARG A 76 -20.49 10.30 7.79
C ARG A 76 -19.93 10.41 6.39
N GLN A 77 -19.65 11.63 5.95
CA GLN A 77 -18.92 11.84 4.71
C GLN A 77 -17.42 11.64 4.94
N ALA A 78 -16.75 10.95 4.03
CA ALA A 78 -15.30 10.74 3.99
C ALA A 78 -14.80 10.83 2.55
N ASN A 79 -13.51 11.11 2.32
CA ASN A 79 -12.95 11.00 0.98
C ASN A 79 -12.53 9.55 0.71
N GLU A 80 -12.96 8.97 -0.41
CA GLU A 80 -12.63 7.59 -0.78
C GLU A 80 -11.11 7.35 -0.94
N GLY A 81 -10.37 8.40 -1.28
CA GLY A 81 -8.91 8.35 -1.40
C GLY A 81 -8.17 8.42 -0.07
N GLU A 82 -8.87 8.59 1.06
CA GLU A 82 -8.24 8.56 2.38
C GLU A 82 -7.77 7.13 2.68
N VAL A 83 -6.46 6.96 2.85
CA VAL A 83 -5.85 5.66 3.12
C VAL A 83 -5.03 5.70 4.39
N GLY A 84 -5.03 4.59 5.12
CA GLY A 84 -4.01 4.30 6.11
C GLY A 84 -2.68 4.07 5.41
N ALA A 85 -1.59 4.59 5.95
CA ALA A 85 -0.24 4.38 5.46
C ALA A 85 0.62 3.83 6.59
N THR A 86 1.29 2.71 6.34
CA THR A 86 2.20 2.07 7.28
C THR A 86 3.57 1.91 6.64
N LEU A 87 4.58 2.54 7.22
CA LEU A 87 5.98 2.28 6.90
C LEU A 87 6.44 1.08 7.74
N ASN A 88 7.13 0.12 7.13
CA ASN A 88 7.79 -0.97 7.84
C ASN A 88 9.29 -0.96 7.55
N GLY A 89 10.07 -1.30 8.58
CA GLY A 89 11.52 -1.26 8.49
C GLY A 89 12.21 -1.89 9.69
N ASP A 90 13.53 -1.71 9.73
CA ASP A 90 14.38 -2.12 10.85
C ASP A 90 14.68 -0.93 11.78
N GLY A 91 15.66 -1.09 12.67
CA GLY A 91 16.08 -0.04 13.61
C GLY A 91 16.63 1.24 12.96
N GLU A 92 17.01 1.20 11.67
CA GLU A 92 17.66 2.30 10.97
C GLU A 92 16.85 2.81 9.77
N ARG A 93 16.22 1.90 9.01
CA ARG A 93 15.72 2.17 7.66
C ARG A 93 14.33 1.59 7.44
N VAL A 94 13.58 2.25 6.58
CA VAL A 94 12.32 1.77 6.01
C VAL A 94 12.60 0.93 4.78
N HIS A 95 11.94 -0.24 4.70
CA HIS A 95 12.09 -1.20 3.59
C HIS A 95 10.81 -1.33 2.76
N SER A 96 9.65 -1.07 3.37
CA SER A 96 8.36 -1.15 2.68
C SER A 96 7.37 -0.09 3.13
N LEU A 97 6.39 0.16 2.26
CA LEU A 97 5.21 0.98 2.54
C LEU A 97 3.97 0.15 2.23
N VAL A 98 3.00 0.16 3.12
CA VAL A 98 1.68 -0.43 2.90
C VAL A 98 0.63 0.66 2.97
N LEU A 99 -0.24 0.72 1.96
CA LEU A 99 -1.44 1.55 1.98
C LEU A 99 -2.68 0.66 2.13
N LEU A 100 -3.54 1.01 3.07
CA LEU A 100 -4.83 0.36 3.28
C LEU A 100 -5.94 1.35 2.92
N LYS A 101 -6.62 1.11 1.80
CA LYS A 101 -7.77 1.88 1.34
C LYS A 101 -9.05 1.15 1.71
N PHE A 102 -10.05 1.88 2.20
CA PHE A 102 -11.38 1.30 2.41
C PHE A 102 -12.11 1.10 1.07
N TYR A 103 -12.98 0.09 1.03
CA TYR A 103 -13.57 -0.50 -0.16
C TYR A 103 -12.61 -1.33 -1.01
N ALA A 104 -13.04 -2.55 -1.31
CA ALA A 104 -12.39 -3.42 -2.27
C ALA A 104 -12.53 -2.86 -3.69
N SER A 105 -11.42 -2.82 -4.43
CA SER A 105 -11.36 -2.43 -5.83
C SER A 105 -10.13 -3.03 -6.49
N GLU A 106 -10.35 -3.75 -7.59
CA GLU A 106 -9.29 -4.36 -8.40
C GLU A 106 -8.68 -3.40 -9.44
N ASN A 107 -9.10 -2.12 -9.47
CA ASN A 107 -8.61 -1.12 -10.42
C ASN A 107 -7.22 -0.57 -10.04
N TYR A 108 -6.32 -1.46 -9.59
CA TYR A 108 -5.04 -1.08 -8.98
C TYR A 108 -4.19 -0.20 -9.90
N GLN A 109 -4.06 -0.59 -11.16
CA GLN A 109 -3.20 0.12 -12.12
C GLN A 109 -3.67 1.56 -12.34
N ASP A 110 -4.97 1.76 -12.56
CA ASP A 110 -5.57 3.07 -12.79
C ASP A 110 -5.40 3.98 -11.56
N VAL A 111 -5.60 3.41 -10.37
CA VAL A 111 -5.39 4.13 -9.11
C VAL A 111 -3.94 4.55 -8.99
N LEU A 112 -2.99 3.63 -9.17
CA LEU A 112 -1.55 3.92 -9.13
C LEU A 112 -1.16 4.99 -10.16
N GLN A 113 -1.57 4.87 -11.42
CA GLN A 113 -1.24 5.81 -12.48
C GLN A 113 -1.67 7.24 -12.17
N ARG A 114 -2.82 7.44 -11.52
CA ARG A 114 -3.32 8.76 -11.11
C ARG A 114 -2.48 9.42 -10.00
N GLN A 115 -1.63 8.65 -9.32
CA GLN A 115 -0.83 9.18 -8.22
C GLN A 115 0.47 9.84 -8.69
N PHE A 116 0.88 9.65 -9.94
CA PHE A 116 2.20 10.06 -10.37
C PHE A 116 2.18 11.18 -11.42
N GLY A 117 3.19 12.05 -11.33
CA GLY A 117 3.42 13.09 -12.33
C GLY A 117 3.96 12.53 -13.65
N ALA A 118 4.13 13.44 -14.64
CA ALA A 118 4.73 13.09 -15.92
C ALA A 118 6.14 12.50 -15.74
N GLY A 119 6.44 11.44 -16.49
CA GLY A 119 7.74 10.75 -16.47
C GLY A 119 7.80 9.51 -15.58
N VAL A 120 6.79 9.27 -14.73
CA VAL A 120 6.67 8.02 -13.97
C VAL A 120 5.88 6.99 -14.78
N SER A 121 6.35 5.75 -14.82
CA SER A 121 5.63 4.65 -15.47
C SER A 121 5.16 3.61 -14.46
N VAL A 122 3.92 3.16 -14.60
CA VAL A 122 3.36 2.01 -13.87
C VAL A 122 3.08 0.90 -14.88
N ARG A 123 3.78 -0.23 -14.75
CA ARG A 123 3.66 -1.38 -15.65
C ARG A 123 3.28 -2.64 -14.87
N PRO A 124 2.22 -3.37 -15.26
CA PRO A 124 1.95 -4.67 -14.67
C PRO A 124 3.07 -5.65 -15.02
N ILE A 125 3.49 -6.47 -14.07
CA ILE A 125 4.56 -7.48 -14.24
C ILE A 125 4.07 -8.90 -13.96
N ALA A 126 3.01 -9.05 -13.17
CA ALA A 126 2.33 -10.32 -12.96
C ALA A 126 0.89 -10.08 -12.46
N GLY A 127 0.03 -11.08 -12.62
CA GLY A 127 -1.33 -11.09 -12.07
C GLY A 127 -1.97 -12.45 -12.32
N GLN A 128 -3.30 -12.55 -12.19
CA GLN A 128 -4.05 -13.81 -12.40
C GLN A 128 -3.40 -14.96 -11.60
N CYS A 129 -3.17 -14.72 -10.32
CA CYS A 129 -2.55 -15.69 -9.42
C CYS A 129 -3.51 -16.85 -9.14
N GLU A 130 -2.99 -18.08 -9.11
CA GLU A 130 -3.81 -19.26 -8.82
C GLU A 130 -3.97 -19.47 -7.32
N LEU A 131 -2.97 -19.10 -6.52
CA LEU A 131 -2.90 -19.43 -5.09
C LEU A 131 -2.73 -18.20 -4.19
N ASP A 132 -3.31 -18.27 -2.99
CA ASP A 132 -3.00 -17.33 -1.91
C ASP A 132 -1.56 -17.54 -1.40
N PHE A 133 -0.88 -16.44 -1.09
CA PHE A 133 0.53 -16.48 -0.69
C PHE A 133 0.78 -17.37 0.53
N GLY A 134 1.76 -18.27 0.42
CA GLY A 134 2.14 -19.16 1.52
C GLY A 134 1.16 -20.30 1.78
N THR A 135 0.15 -20.48 0.92
CA THR A 135 -0.87 -21.53 1.07
C THR A 135 -1.04 -22.36 -0.20
N THR A 136 -1.93 -23.34 -0.15
CA THR A 136 -2.40 -24.11 -1.32
C THR A 136 -3.85 -23.79 -1.68
N ALA A 137 -4.45 -22.76 -1.08
CA ALA A 137 -5.81 -22.34 -1.35
C ALA A 137 -5.87 -21.49 -2.64
N GLU A 138 -7.00 -21.52 -3.33
CA GLU A 138 -7.26 -20.67 -4.50
C GLU A 138 -7.18 -19.20 -4.14
N ASN A 139 -6.60 -18.39 -5.04
CA ASN A 139 -6.45 -16.96 -4.77
C ASN A 139 -7.80 -16.23 -4.77
N THR A 140 -8.20 -15.72 -3.61
CA THR A 140 -9.44 -14.94 -3.46
C THR A 140 -9.17 -13.43 -3.46
N GLN A 141 -7.91 -13.03 -3.29
CA GLN A 141 -7.51 -11.64 -3.10
C GLN A 141 -7.20 -10.89 -4.41
N ALA A 142 -7.32 -11.56 -5.55
CA ALA A 142 -7.09 -11.00 -6.89
C ALA A 142 -5.77 -10.22 -7.00
N ASN A 143 -4.65 -10.82 -6.58
CA ASN A 143 -3.37 -10.13 -6.51
C ASN A 143 -2.85 -9.73 -7.89
N GLN A 144 -2.32 -8.50 -7.98
CA GLN A 144 -1.62 -8.01 -9.16
C GLN A 144 -0.34 -7.28 -8.77
N PHE A 145 0.71 -7.47 -9.56
CA PHE A 145 2.04 -6.93 -9.30
C PHE A 145 2.44 -5.93 -10.37
N PHE A 146 3.12 -4.87 -9.95
CA PHE A 146 3.52 -3.74 -10.78
C PHE A 146 4.99 -3.37 -10.57
N GLU A 147 5.61 -2.89 -11.63
CA GLU A 147 6.88 -2.16 -11.61
C GLU A 147 6.56 -0.67 -11.79
N LEU A 148 7.04 0.14 -10.86
CA LEU A 148 6.92 1.59 -10.84
C LEU A 148 8.30 2.19 -11.06
N ARG A 149 8.50 2.83 -12.21
CA ARG A 149 9.73 3.59 -12.49
C ARG A 149 9.46 5.05 -12.21
N LEU A 150 9.95 5.53 -11.07
CA LEU A 150 9.84 6.94 -10.68
C LEU A 150 10.82 7.80 -11.47
N THR A 151 12.01 7.26 -11.72
CA THR A 151 13.02 7.75 -12.64
C THR A 151 13.72 6.54 -13.29
N ASP A 152 14.68 6.77 -14.19
CA ASP A 152 15.47 5.68 -14.78
C ASP A 152 16.26 4.86 -13.75
N THR A 153 16.60 5.46 -12.60
CA THR A 153 17.39 4.84 -11.53
C THR A 153 16.56 4.46 -10.30
N LYS A 154 15.34 4.99 -10.15
CA LYS A 154 14.46 4.73 -9.01
C LYS A 154 13.30 3.83 -9.42
N ILE A 155 13.41 2.55 -9.04
CA ILE A 155 12.39 1.54 -9.29
C ILE A 155 11.82 1.07 -7.96
N VAL A 156 10.49 1.02 -7.88
CA VAL A 156 9.72 0.44 -6.78
C VAL A 156 8.79 -0.62 -7.37
N TYR A 157 8.53 -1.68 -6.64
CA TYR A 157 7.54 -2.69 -7.00
C TYR A 157 6.32 -2.54 -6.12
N ALA A 158 5.13 -2.75 -6.69
CA ALA A 158 3.90 -2.76 -5.93
C ALA A 158 3.16 -4.08 -6.11
N GLU A 159 2.43 -4.45 -5.07
CA GLU A 159 1.41 -5.47 -5.08
C GLU A 159 0.09 -4.81 -4.70
N GLY A 160 -0.95 -5.01 -5.51
CA GLY A 160 -2.32 -4.66 -5.19
C GLY A 160 -3.12 -5.93 -4.91
N TYR A 161 -3.91 -5.94 -3.83
CA TYR A 161 -4.82 -7.05 -3.53
C TYR A 161 -6.02 -6.57 -2.71
N VAL A 162 -7.12 -7.31 -2.78
CA VAL A 162 -8.33 -7.03 -2.02
C VAL A 162 -8.52 -8.02 -0.88
N ASP A 163 -9.11 -7.54 0.20
CA ASP A 163 -9.80 -8.37 1.18
C ASP A 163 -11.28 -8.05 1.01
N ASP A 164 -12.12 -9.03 0.67
CA ASP A 164 -13.53 -8.81 0.39
C ASP A 164 -14.36 -8.46 1.65
N GLY A 165 -13.77 -8.60 2.85
CA GLY A 165 -14.40 -8.36 4.15
C GLY A 165 -15.48 -9.36 4.52
N GLY A 166 -15.81 -10.32 3.64
CA GLY A 166 -16.89 -11.28 3.78
C GLY A 166 -18.17 -10.70 4.39
N ASN A 167 -18.69 -11.36 5.43
CA ASN A 167 -19.88 -10.90 6.18
C ASN A 167 -19.59 -9.77 7.19
N GLN A 168 -18.33 -9.34 7.32
CA GLN A 168 -17.87 -8.44 8.39
C GLN A 168 -17.65 -7.01 7.91
N GLY A 169 -17.68 -6.74 6.61
CA GLY A 169 -17.52 -5.38 6.10
C GLY A 169 -17.45 -5.28 4.59
N PRO A 170 -17.30 -4.06 4.05
CA PRO A 170 -17.31 -3.80 2.61
C PRO A 170 -15.97 -4.09 1.92
N GLY A 171 -15.08 -4.83 2.59
CA GLY A 171 -13.73 -5.10 2.14
C GLY A 171 -12.78 -3.91 2.13
N THR A 172 -11.53 -4.20 1.77
CA THR A 172 -10.44 -3.24 1.66
C THR A 172 -9.58 -3.53 0.44
N THR A 173 -8.85 -2.50 0.01
CA THR A 173 -7.82 -2.62 -1.01
C THR A 173 -6.48 -2.30 -0.38
N THR A 174 -5.50 -3.20 -0.52
CA THR A 174 -4.14 -2.99 -0.03
C THR A 174 -3.19 -2.76 -1.20
N TYR A 175 -2.29 -1.80 -1.04
CA TYR A 175 -1.12 -1.61 -1.90
C TYR A 175 0.15 -1.77 -1.06
N GLN A 176 0.97 -2.77 -1.36
CA GLN A 176 2.26 -2.96 -0.72
C GLN A 176 3.38 -2.58 -1.69
N PHE A 177 4.30 -1.73 -1.24
CA PHE A 177 5.42 -1.23 -2.03
C PHE A 177 6.75 -1.72 -1.46
N THR A 178 7.63 -2.22 -2.32
CA THR A 178 8.96 -2.74 -1.96
C THR A 178 10.03 -2.29 -2.95
N LEU A 179 11.29 -2.28 -2.52
CA LEU A 179 12.44 -1.98 -3.40
C LEU A 179 12.89 -3.19 -4.22
N ILE A 180 12.59 -4.40 -3.74
CA ILE A 180 13.01 -5.66 -4.35
C ILE A 180 11.83 -6.26 -5.12
N LYS A 181 12.09 -6.72 -6.35
CA LYS A 181 11.09 -7.40 -7.17
C LYS A 181 10.62 -8.66 -6.41
N PRO A 182 9.30 -8.85 -6.18
CA PRO A 182 8.79 -9.94 -5.36
C PRO A 182 8.72 -11.28 -6.12
N VAL A 183 9.84 -11.71 -6.72
CA VAL A 183 9.93 -12.89 -7.61
C VAL A 183 9.47 -14.17 -6.90
N GLN A 184 9.89 -14.38 -5.65
CA GLN A 184 9.50 -15.56 -4.88
C GLN A 184 7.99 -15.59 -4.61
N LYS A 185 7.40 -14.42 -4.26
CA LYS A 185 5.96 -14.30 -4.01
C LYS A 185 5.15 -14.58 -5.28
N ILE A 186 5.49 -13.91 -6.39
CA ILE A 186 4.89 -14.13 -7.72
C ILE A 186 4.92 -15.62 -8.10
N ALA A 187 6.07 -16.28 -7.95
CA ALA A 187 6.22 -17.68 -8.28
C ALA A 187 5.41 -18.61 -7.35
N SER A 188 5.43 -18.35 -6.03
CA SER A 188 4.72 -19.17 -5.05
C SER A 188 3.20 -19.12 -5.21
N MET A 189 2.68 -17.96 -5.62
CA MET A 189 1.26 -17.74 -5.91
C MET A 189 0.87 -18.22 -7.32
N ARG A 190 1.83 -18.69 -8.12
CA ARG A 190 1.66 -19.11 -9.52
C ARG A 190 1.01 -18.04 -10.38
N CYS A 191 1.44 -16.79 -10.20
CA CYS A 191 0.94 -15.70 -11.01
C CYS A 191 1.47 -15.80 -12.44
N LYS A 192 0.65 -15.36 -13.39
CA LYS A 192 1.05 -15.21 -14.79
C LYS A 192 1.89 -13.95 -14.96
N GLU A 193 3.12 -14.10 -15.43
CA GLU A 193 4.01 -12.97 -15.78
C GLU A 193 3.55 -12.24 -17.06
N LEU A 194 3.82 -10.93 -17.13
CA LEU A 194 3.36 -10.02 -18.18
C LEU A 194 4.48 -9.21 -18.85
#